data_AF-A0A4Q3RU27-F1
#
_entry.id   AF-A0A4Q3RU27-F1
#
_cell.length_a   1.000
_cell.length_b   1.000
_cell.length_c   1.000
_cell.angle_alpha   90.00
_cell.angle_beta   90.00
_cell.angle_gamma   90.00
#
_symmetry.space_group_name_H-M   'P 1'
#
loop_
_entity.id
_entity.type
_entity.pdbx_description
1 polymer ?
#
loop_
_entity_poly.entity_id
_entity_poly.type
_entity_poly.pdbx_seq_one_letter_code
_entity_poly.pdbx_strand_id
1 'polypeptide(L)'
;MILARTHIELHNIRKNVEQIKKLSDNVVGVGPFGVGMDAALNLLPNIGKINPGVAYSGLAGALLVVQGIRARAAMMVLVQMSAILIVDTLAPLFGKAGAVADAFFTGHKWAADLLLKHMEETIYFEGTRDEAMHTVEYRDLMGRIRAGKEHRRIVFLGGDSHKPRRGDVPSIPPQG
;
A
#
# COMPACT_ATOMS: atom_id res chain seq x y z
N MET A 1 4.14 -12.24 9.99
CA MET A 1 2.66 -12.25 9.86
C MET A 1 2.27 -11.58 8.56
N ILE A 2 1.29 -12.12 7.82
CA ILE A 2 0.98 -11.74 6.42
C ILE A 2 -0.07 -10.60 6.34
N LEU A 3 -0.84 -10.30 7.39
CA LEU A 3 -1.86 -9.24 7.36
C LEU A 3 -1.69 -8.32 8.57
N ALA A 4 -1.99 -7.03 8.39
CA ALA A 4 -2.05 -6.07 9.48
C ALA A 4 -3.12 -6.48 10.51
N ARG A 5 -2.75 -6.36 11.78
CA ARG A 5 -3.59 -6.64 12.96
C ARG A 5 -3.76 -5.44 13.88
N THR A 6 -2.86 -4.46 13.80
CA THR A 6 -2.88 -3.23 14.61
C THR A 6 -2.72 -1.99 13.76
N HIS A 7 -3.10 -0.82 14.28
CA HIS A 7 -2.86 0.47 13.67
C HIS A 7 -1.37 0.77 13.53
N ILE A 8 -0.53 0.26 14.44
CA ILE A 8 0.93 0.40 14.34
C ILE A 8 1.47 -0.32 13.10
N GLU A 9 1.01 -1.54 12.84
CA GLU A 9 1.40 -2.28 11.62
C GLU A 9 0.90 -1.57 10.37
N LEU A 10 -0.33 -1.06 10.39
CA LEU A 10 -0.90 -0.30 9.28
C LEU A 10 -0.13 0.99 9.00
N HIS A 11 0.27 1.72 10.04
CA HIS A 11 1.09 2.92 9.94
C HIS A 11 2.47 2.62 9.35
N ASN A 12 3.06 1.50 9.74
CA ASN A 12 4.33 1.05 9.16
C ASN A 12 4.18 0.68 7.68
N ILE A 13 3.08 0.02 7.30
CA ILE A 13 2.78 -0.25 5.88
C ILE A 13 2.62 1.05 5.11
N ARG A 14 1.85 2.01 5.64
CA ARG A 14 1.67 3.34 5.04
C ARG A 14 3.00 4.04 4.81
N LYS A 15 3.86 4.10 5.83
CA LYS A 15 5.21 4.69 5.73
C LYS A 15 6.07 4.02 4.64
N ASN A 16 6.04 2.69 4.56
CA ASN A 16 6.78 1.97 3.53
C ASN A 16 6.28 2.33 2.12
N VAL A 17 4.96 2.43 1.94
CA VAL A 17 4.36 2.82 0.64
C VAL A 17 4.70 4.29 0.31
N GLU A 18 4.65 5.20 1.28
CA GLU A 18 5.08 6.60 1.12
C GLU A 18 6.56 6.72 0.75
N GLN A 19 7.42 5.87 1.31
CA GLN A 19 8.84 5.82 0.94
C GLN A 19 9.01 5.35 -0.50
N ILE A 20 8.31 4.30 -0.92
CA ILE A 20 8.34 3.83 -2.32
C ILE A 20 7.87 4.94 -3.28
N LYS A 21 6.79 5.64 -2.92
CA LYS A 21 6.31 6.80 -3.69
C LYS A 21 7.38 7.90 -3.80
N LYS A 22 7.99 8.30 -2.68
CA LYS A 22 9.03 9.35 -2.66
C LYS A 22 10.27 8.96 -3.45
N LEU A 23 10.67 7.70 -3.37
CA LEU A 23 11.78 7.17 -4.18
C LEU A 23 11.43 7.27 -5.66
N SER A 24 10.20 6.93 -6.05
CA SER A 24 9.74 7.10 -7.42
C SER A 24 9.68 8.57 -7.87
N ASP A 25 9.10 9.46 -7.05
CA ASP A 25 9.00 10.89 -7.33
C ASP A 25 10.38 11.54 -7.56
N ASN A 26 11.35 11.19 -6.71
CA ASN A 26 12.72 11.71 -6.82
C ASN A 26 13.47 11.12 -8.02
N VAL A 27 13.03 9.99 -8.58
CA VAL A 27 13.64 9.40 -9.78
C VAL A 27 13.08 10.06 -11.05
N VAL A 28 11.76 10.33 -11.11
CA VAL A 28 11.13 11.01 -12.27
C VAL A 28 11.57 12.49 -12.38
N GLY A 29 11.94 13.14 -11.28
CA GLY A 29 12.33 14.55 -11.24
C GLY A 29 13.74 14.89 -11.76
N VAL A 30 14.57 13.90 -12.10
CA VAL A 30 15.97 14.11 -12.52
C VAL A 30 16.11 13.94 -14.03
N GLY A 31 15.69 14.98 -14.76
CA GLY A 31 15.99 15.17 -16.18
C GLY A 31 17.42 15.69 -16.44
N PRO A 32 17.72 16.14 -17.67
CA PRO A 32 18.76 15.63 -18.60
C PRO A 32 20.25 15.83 -18.24
N PHE A 33 20.61 16.20 -17.01
CA PHE A 33 22.01 16.31 -16.56
C PHE A 33 22.30 15.77 -15.14
N GLY A 34 21.36 15.05 -14.51
CA GLY A 34 21.53 14.54 -13.16
C GLY A 34 21.66 13.03 -13.10
N VAL A 35 22.57 12.54 -12.28
CA VAL A 35 22.87 11.13 -11.98
C VAL A 35 21.66 10.47 -11.29
N GLY A 36 20.58 10.24 -12.04
CA GLY A 36 19.35 9.59 -11.58
C GLY A 36 19.29 8.21 -12.16
N MET A 37 19.73 7.19 -11.42
CA MET A 37 19.63 5.77 -11.74
C MET A 37 20.16 5.28 -13.11
N ASP A 38 20.58 6.15 -14.02
CA ASP A 38 21.30 5.80 -15.25
C ASP A 38 22.73 5.39 -14.89
N ALA A 39 23.30 5.91 -13.80
CA ALA A 39 24.54 5.41 -13.20
C ALA A 39 24.35 4.16 -12.30
N ALA A 40 23.14 3.91 -11.76
CA ALA A 40 22.87 2.73 -10.94
C ALA A 40 22.43 1.50 -11.78
N LEU A 41 21.72 1.73 -12.89
CA LEU A 41 21.35 0.71 -13.87
C LEU A 41 22.50 0.42 -14.85
N ASN A 42 23.34 1.40 -15.23
CA ASN A 42 24.56 1.12 -16.01
C ASN A 42 25.68 0.46 -15.18
N LEU A 43 25.61 0.51 -13.83
CA LEU A 43 26.56 -0.20 -12.96
C LEU A 43 26.20 -1.69 -12.80
N LEU A 44 24.96 -2.07 -13.13
CA LEU A 44 24.53 -3.46 -13.09
C LEU A 44 24.92 -4.15 -14.40
N PRO A 45 25.79 -5.17 -14.37
CA PRO A 45 26.19 -5.88 -15.58
C PRO A 45 24.96 -6.50 -16.23
N ASN A 46 24.83 -6.34 -17.55
CA ASN A 46 23.78 -6.99 -18.34
C ASN A 46 23.93 -8.51 -18.22
N ILE A 47 23.07 -9.14 -17.41
CA ILE A 47 22.99 -10.61 -17.32
C ILE A 47 22.13 -11.09 -18.50
N GLY A 48 22.75 -11.25 -19.68
CA GLY A 48 22.08 -11.75 -20.89
C GLY A 48 21.20 -10.71 -21.61
N LYS A 49 19.99 -11.11 -22.04
CA LYS A 49 19.02 -10.28 -22.79
C LYS A 49 17.99 -9.54 -21.92
N ILE A 50 18.03 -9.71 -20.60
CA ILE A 50 17.04 -9.13 -19.68
C ILE A 50 17.62 -7.86 -19.07
N ASN A 51 16.93 -6.74 -19.25
CA ASN A 51 17.33 -5.48 -18.63
C ASN A 51 17.18 -5.60 -17.09
N PRO A 52 18.24 -5.36 -16.30
CA PRO A 52 18.18 -5.47 -14.83
C PRO A 52 17.14 -4.51 -14.21
N GLY A 53 16.84 -3.39 -14.89
CA GLY A 53 15.77 -2.46 -14.49
C GLY A 53 14.37 -3.07 -14.52
N VAL A 54 14.08 -3.98 -15.47
CA VAL A 54 12.77 -4.64 -15.57
C VAL A 54 12.56 -5.61 -14.41
N ALA A 55 13.61 -6.36 -14.04
CA ALA A 55 13.56 -7.30 -12.91
C ALA A 55 13.41 -6.56 -11.57
N TYR A 56 14.18 -5.48 -11.37
CA TYR A 56 14.10 -4.67 -10.15
C TYR A 56 12.74 -3.98 -10.00
N SER A 57 12.26 -3.37 -11.08
CA SER A 57 10.95 -2.71 -11.13
C SER A 57 9.81 -3.71 -10.91
N GLY A 58 9.85 -4.87 -11.57
CA GLY A 58 8.87 -5.94 -11.33
C GLY A 58 8.83 -6.43 -9.88
N LEU A 59 9.99 -6.56 -9.23
CA LEU A 59 10.07 -6.89 -7.81
C LEU A 59 9.50 -5.79 -6.91
N ALA A 60 9.83 -4.53 -7.19
CA ALA A 60 9.29 -3.39 -6.46
C ALA A 60 7.75 -3.34 -6.57
N GLY A 61 7.21 -3.54 -7.77
CA GLY A 61 5.77 -3.62 -8.02
C GLY A 61 5.10 -4.77 -7.27
N ALA A 62 5.71 -5.96 -7.31
CA ALA A 62 5.22 -7.12 -6.57
C ALA A 62 5.20 -6.87 -5.04
N LEU A 63 6.26 -6.25 -4.51
CA LEU A 63 6.30 -5.85 -3.09
C LEU A 63 5.19 -4.85 -2.76
N LEU A 64 4.90 -3.91 -3.65
CA LEU A 64 3.84 -2.92 -3.49
C LEU A 64 2.46 -3.58 -3.42
N VAL A 65 2.19 -4.57 -4.28
CA VAL A 65 0.96 -5.39 -4.23
C VAL A 65 0.89 -6.19 -2.93
N VAL A 66 2.00 -6.78 -2.48
CA VAL A 66 2.06 -7.49 -1.18
C VAL A 66 1.75 -6.54 -0.02
N GLN A 67 2.25 -5.29 -0.04
CA GLN A 67 1.89 -4.30 0.98
C GLN A 67 0.39 -3.97 0.94
N GLY A 68 -0.22 -3.89 -0.25
CA GLY A 68 -1.66 -3.72 -0.40
C GLY A 68 -2.46 -4.87 0.21
N ILE A 69 -2.03 -6.11 -0.02
CA ILE A 69 -2.62 -7.30 0.59
C ILE A 69 -2.48 -7.24 2.12
N ARG A 70 -1.28 -6.91 2.62
CA ARG A 70 -1.01 -6.74 4.05
C ARG A 70 -1.91 -5.68 4.69
N ALA A 71 -2.20 -4.58 3.96
CA ALA A 71 -3.10 -3.50 4.38
C ALA A 71 -4.59 -3.85 4.26
N ARG A 72 -4.93 -5.08 3.83
CA ARG A 72 -6.31 -5.53 3.56
C ARG A 72 -7.05 -4.61 2.58
N ALA A 73 -6.33 -4.12 1.57
CA ALA A 73 -6.90 -3.29 0.51
C ALA A 73 -8.05 -4.02 -0.20
N ALA A 74 -9.00 -3.26 -0.74
CA ALA A 74 -10.09 -3.82 -1.52
C ALA A 74 -9.53 -4.55 -2.75
N MET A 75 -10.16 -5.68 -3.11
CA MET A 75 -9.71 -6.50 -4.25
C MET A 75 -9.61 -5.68 -5.54
N MET A 76 -10.57 -4.77 -5.78
CA MET A 76 -10.54 -3.89 -6.94
C MET A 76 -9.32 -2.97 -6.97
N VAL A 77 -8.86 -2.49 -5.81
CA VAL A 77 -7.65 -1.66 -5.73
C VAL A 77 -6.41 -2.49 -6.05
N LEU A 78 -6.31 -3.71 -5.53
CA LEU A 78 -5.19 -4.61 -5.87
C LEU A 78 -5.16 -4.94 -7.37
N VAL A 79 -6.32 -5.16 -7.99
CA VAL A 79 -6.42 -5.38 -9.44
C VAL A 79 -5.97 -4.15 -10.21
N GLN A 80 -6.42 -2.96 -9.83
CA GLN A 80 -6.03 -1.70 -10.48
C GLN A 80 -4.52 -1.44 -10.35
N MET A 81 -3.95 -1.62 -9.15
CA MET A 81 -2.50 -1.52 -8.93
C MET A 81 -1.74 -2.51 -9.81
N SER A 82 -2.20 -3.77 -9.86
CA SER A 82 -1.56 -4.81 -10.67
C SER A 82 -1.65 -4.48 -12.15
N ALA A 83 -2.79 -3.97 -12.62
CA ALA A 83 -2.96 -3.55 -14.01
C ALA A 83 -2.02 -2.39 -14.36
N ILE A 84 -1.91 -1.37 -13.50
CA ILE A 84 -0.95 -0.26 -13.65
C ILE A 84 0.46 -0.82 -13.80
N LEU A 85 0.88 -1.70 -12.87
CA LEU A 85 2.23 -2.28 -12.86
C LEU A 85 2.50 -3.20 -14.06
N ILE A 86 1.50 -3.94 -14.56
CA ILE A 86 1.64 -4.77 -15.76
C ILE A 86 1.82 -3.90 -17.00
N VAL A 87 0.97 -2.89 -17.18
CA VAL A 87 1.09 -1.93 -18.28
C VAL A 87 2.45 -1.25 -18.24
N ASP A 88 2.87 -0.86 -17.04
CA ASP A 88 4.16 -0.26 -16.77
C ASP A 88 5.34 -1.19 -17.10
N THR A 89 5.20 -2.49 -16.81
CA THR A 89 6.21 -3.50 -17.17
C THR A 89 6.31 -3.75 -18.67
N LEU A 90 5.21 -3.58 -19.40
CA LEU A 90 5.14 -3.82 -20.84
C LEU A 90 5.46 -2.57 -21.69
N ALA A 91 5.19 -1.36 -21.18
CA ALA A 91 5.49 -0.09 -21.86
C ALA A 91 6.93 0.02 -22.38
N PRO A 92 7.96 -0.43 -21.63
CA PRO A 92 9.35 -0.51 -22.08
C PRO A 92 9.60 -1.26 -23.38
N LEU A 93 8.77 -2.26 -23.71
CA LEU A 93 8.93 -3.07 -24.92
C LEU A 93 8.72 -2.24 -26.20
N PHE A 94 8.13 -1.06 -26.08
CA PHE A 94 7.76 -0.19 -27.19
C PHE A 94 8.55 1.14 -27.22
N GLY A 95 9.49 1.35 -26.29
CA GLY A 95 10.14 2.65 -26.06
C GLY A 95 11.68 2.62 -26.06
N LYS A 96 12.30 3.81 -26.16
CA LYS A 96 13.76 4.01 -25.98
C LYS A 96 14.11 3.97 -24.48
N ALA A 97 15.34 3.60 -24.14
CA ALA A 97 15.81 3.36 -22.76
C ALA A 97 15.48 4.46 -21.72
N GLY A 98 15.47 5.75 -22.10
CA GLY A 98 15.06 6.83 -21.18
C GLY A 98 13.55 6.85 -20.87
N ALA A 99 12.71 6.63 -21.88
CA ALA A 99 11.25 6.54 -21.71
C ALA A 99 10.82 5.27 -20.94
N VAL A 100 11.64 4.22 -21.01
CA VAL A 100 11.47 2.98 -20.24
C VAL A 100 11.58 3.25 -18.75
N ALA A 101 12.60 4.00 -18.32
CA ALA A 101 12.79 4.34 -16.90
C ALA A 101 11.64 5.23 -16.39
N ASP A 102 11.31 6.31 -17.11
CA ASP A 102 10.22 7.23 -16.71
C ASP A 102 8.88 6.52 -16.56
N ALA A 103 8.56 5.59 -17.46
CA ALA A 103 7.36 4.77 -17.36
C ALA A 103 7.34 4.04 -16.01
N PHE A 104 8.40 3.26 -15.72
CA PHE A 104 8.49 2.43 -14.52
C PHE A 104 8.17 3.17 -13.23
N PHE A 105 8.84 4.31 -13.02
CA PHE A 105 8.63 5.07 -11.80
C PHE A 105 7.24 5.70 -11.76
N THR A 106 6.77 6.21 -12.90
CA THR A 106 5.41 6.77 -13.00
C THR A 106 4.34 5.72 -12.65
N GLY A 107 4.46 4.48 -13.15
CA GLY A 107 3.54 3.39 -12.83
C GLY A 107 3.56 3.02 -11.34
N HIS A 108 4.75 2.90 -10.75
CA HIS A 108 4.92 2.63 -9.32
C HIS A 108 4.32 3.73 -8.44
N LYS A 109 4.50 4.99 -8.84
CA LYS A 109 3.92 6.15 -8.15
C LYS A 109 2.40 6.08 -8.16
N TRP A 110 1.79 5.85 -9.31
CA TRP A 110 0.34 5.76 -9.43
C TRP A 110 -0.24 4.59 -8.62
N ALA A 111 0.42 3.44 -8.63
CA ALA A 111 0.01 2.31 -7.79
C ALA A 111 0.14 2.62 -6.29
N ALA A 112 1.23 3.28 -5.87
CA ALA A 112 1.42 3.72 -4.48
C ALA A 112 0.35 4.74 -4.04
N ASP A 113 0.07 5.73 -4.89
CA ASP A 113 -0.95 6.75 -4.63
C ASP A 113 -2.34 6.15 -4.50
N LEU A 114 -2.67 5.22 -5.39
CA LEU A 114 -3.94 4.50 -5.34
C LEU A 114 -4.10 3.72 -4.02
N LEU A 115 -3.04 3.04 -3.58
CA LEU A 115 -3.05 2.31 -2.31
C LEU A 115 -3.18 3.26 -1.11
N LEU A 116 -2.39 4.34 -1.08
CA LEU A 116 -2.43 5.32 0.03
C LEU A 116 -3.80 5.96 0.14
N LYS A 117 -4.38 6.41 -0.97
CA LYS A 117 -5.72 6.96 -1.01
C LYS A 117 -6.76 5.95 -0.50
N HIS A 118 -6.65 4.69 -0.93
CA HIS A 118 -7.55 3.64 -0.45
C HIS A 118 -7.42 3.41 1.07
N MET A 119 -6.21 3.44 1.61
CA MET A 119 -5.99 3.32 3.06
C MET A 119 -6.57 4.52 3.83
N GLU A 120 -6.52 5.73 3.29
CA GLU A 120 -7.13 6.93 3.88
C GLU A 120 -8.67 6.91 3.85
N GLU A 121 -9.23 6.34 2.79
CA GLU A 121 -10.68 6.14 2.61
C GLU A 121 -11.21 4.88 3.30
N THR A 122 -10.37 4.17 4.06
CA THR A 122 -10.74 2.98 4.82
C THR A 122 -10.64 3.24 6.32
N ILE A 123 -11.72 2.92 7.04
CA ILE A 123 -11.76 2.95 8.49
C ILE A 123 -11.35 1.58 9.01
N TYR A 124 -10.32 1.56 9.85
CA TYR A 124 -9.78 0.33 10.42
C TYR A 124 -10.18 0.23 11.90
N PHE A 125 -10.64 -0.94 12.32
CA PHE A 125 -10.85 -1.28 13.72
C PHE A 125 -9.87 -2.36 14.14
N GLU A 126 -9.21 -2.14 15.27
CA GLU A 126 -8.45 -3.20 15.94
C GLU A 126 -9.40 -4.25 16.52
N GLY A 127 -8.94 -5.49 16.55
CA GLY A 127 -9.75 -6.60 17.04
C GLY A 127 -10.78 -7.12 16.05
N THR A 128 -11.53 -8.11 16.52
CA THR A 128 -12.59 -8.77 15.73
C THR A 128 -13.80 -7.85 15.57
N ARG A 129 -14.68 -8.20 14.64
CA ARG A 129 -15.94 -7.48 14.45
C ARG A 129 -16.77 -7.44 15.74
N ASP A 130 -16.81 -8.56 16.45
CA ASP A 130 -17.58 -8.70 17.69
C ASP A 130 -17.07 -7.74 18.79
N GLU A 131 -15.75 -7.74 19.02
CA GLU A 131 -15.10 -6.81 19.95
C GLU A 131 -15.38 -5.34 19.58
N ALA A 132 -15.25 -5.00 18.29
CA ALA A 132 -15.51 -3.65 17.81
C ALA A 132 -16.97 -3.21 18.06
N MET A 133 -17.95 -4.11 17.92
CA MET A 133 -19.37 -3.77 18.15
C MET A 133 -19.67 -3.28 19.57
N HIS A 134 -18.88 -3.71 20.55
CA HIS A 134 -19.05 -3.30 21.94
C HIS A 134 -18.42 -1.92 22.25
N THR A 135 -17.58 -1.39 21.36
CA THR A 135 -16.91 -0.09 21.54
C THR A 135 -17.85 1.10 21.29
N VAL A 136 -17.57 2.23 21.95
CA VAL A 136 -18.27 3.51 21.71
C VAL A 136 -18.00 4.00 20.29
N GLU A 137 -16.75 3.87 19.83
CA GLU A 137 -16.31 4.34 18.51
C GLU A 137 -17.10 3.69 17.36
N TYR A 138 -17.33 2.38 17.43
CA TYR A 138 -18.14 1.67 16.43
C TYR A 138 -19.60 2.13 16.45
N ARG A 139 -20.19 2.35 17.63
CA ARG A 139 -21.57 2.86 17.74
C ARG A 139 -21.71 4.24 17.12
N ASP A 140 -20.77 5.14 17.39
CA ASP A 140 -20.75 6.48 16.82
C ASP A 140 -20.57 6.45 15.29
N LEU A 141 -19.68 5.59 14.80
CA LEU A 141 -19.50 5.38 13.36
C LEU A 141 -20.79 4.92 12.70
N MET A 142 -21.46 3.91 13.26
CA MET A 142 -22.74 3.42 12.73
C MET A 142 -23.85 4.47 12.81
N GLY A 143 -23.79 5.39 13.78
CA GLY A 143 -24.64 6.58 13.82
C GLY A 143 -24.40 7.50 12.63
N ARG A 144 -23.13 7.80 12.32
CA ARG A 144 -22.76 8.64 11.15
C ARG A 144 -23.14 7.99 9.82
N ILE A 145 -22.95 6.68 9.66
CA ILE A 145 -23.32 5.94 8.45
C ILE A 145 -24.84 5.99 8.23
N ARG A 146 -25.63 5.74 9.28
CA ARG A 146 -27.10 5.85 9.22
C ARG A 146 -27.58 7.25 8.86
N ALA A 147 -26.85 8.28 9.32
CA ALA A 147 -27.12 9.66 8.98
C ALA A 147 -26.64 10.07 7.58
N GLY A 148 -26.06 9.16 6.79
CA GLY A 148 -25.49 9.46 5.47
C GLY A 148 -24.26 10.37 5.50
N LYS A 149 -23.62 10.51 6.67
CA LYS A 149 -22.43 11.35 6.85
C LYS A 149 -21.12 10.59 6.62
N GLU A 150 -21.21 9.28 6.45
CA GLU A 150 -20.05 8.40 6.33
C GLU A 150 -20.35 7.26 5.36
N HIS A 151 -19.45 7.07 4.40
CA HIS A 151 -19.57 6.06 3.34
C HIS A 151 -18.29 5.24 3.17
N ARG A 152 -17.26 5.52 3.98
CA ARG A 152 -15.97 4.83 3.90
C ARG A 152 -16.09 3.35 4.23
N ARG A 153 -15.21 2.58 3.61
CA ARG A 153 -15.12 1.13 3.82
C ARG A 153 -14.64 0.85 5.24
N ILE A 154 -15.24 -0.14 5.91
CA ILE A 154 -14.83 -0.58 7.24
C ILE A 154 -14.05 -1.89 7.13
N VAL A 155 -12.92 -1.99 7.82
CA VAL A 155 -12.09 -3.19 7.92
C VAL A 155 -11.75 -3.50 9.36
N PHE A 156 -12.02 -4.72 9.78
CA PHE A 156 -11.57 -5.23 11.08
C PHE A 156 -10.20 -5.90 10.91
N LEU A 157 -9.27 -5.60 11.81
CA LEU A 157 -7.90 -6.10 11.78
C LEU A 157 -7.73 -7.40 12.60
N GLY A 158 -8.69 -7.74 13.45
CA GLY A 158 -8.79 -9.06 14.08
C GLY A 158 -8.95 -10.15 13.02
N GLY A 159 -8.25 -11.25 13.21
CA GLY A 159 -8.46 -12.49 12.45
C GLY A 159 -8.68 -13.63 13.44
N ASP A 160 -9.23 -14.74 12.96
CA ASP A 160 -9.81 -15.90 13.69
C ASP A 160 -8.97 -16.55 14.80
N SER A 161 -7.76 -16.04 15.08
CA SER A 161 -6.84 -16.52 16.11
C SER A 161 -6.50 -15.46 17.16
N HIS A 162 -7.21 -14.33 17.20
CA HIS A 162 -7.00 -13.31 18.23
C HIS A 162 -7.51 -13.84 19.58
N LYS A 163 -6.60 -14.44 20.36
CA LYS A 163 -6.81 -14.60 21.80
C LYS A 163 -6.36 -13.27 22.41
N PRO A 164 -7.25 -12.50 23.07
CA PRO A 164 -6.87 -11.22 23.65
C PRO A 164 -5.71 -11.45 24.62
N ARG A 165 -4.63 -10.68 24.49
CA ARG A 165 -3.62 -10.65 25.54
C ARG A 165 -4.26 -9.98 26.75
N ARG A 166 -3.99 -10.53 27.93
CA ARG A 166 -4.50 -10.07 29.23
C ARG A 166 -3.89 -8.68 29.52
N GLY A 167 -4.43 -7.65 28.88
CA GLY A 167 -3.86 -6.29 28.84
C GLY A 167 -4.42 -5.41 27.72
N ASP A 168 -4.96 -6.02 26.65
CA ASP A 168 -5.50 -5.28 25.49
C ASP A 168 -7.01 -5.00 25.62
N VAL A 169 -7.65 -5.44 26.72
CA VAL A 169 -9.06 -5.09 27.00
C VAL A 169 -9.07 -3.69 27.60
N PRO A 170 -9.69 -2.69 26.95
CA PRO A 170 -9.93 -1.40 27.58
C PRO A 170 -10.71 -1.67 28.86
N SER A 171 -10.13 -1.32 30.00
CA SER A 171 -10.83 -1.40 31.28
C SER A 171 -12.08 -0.54 31.18
N ILE A 172 -13.24 -1.18 31.10
CA ILE A 172 -14.54 -0.52 31.29
C ILE A 172 -14.47 0.09 32.69
N PRO A 173 -14.54 1.42 32.86
CA PRO A 173 -14.57 2.00 34.19
C PRO A 173 -15.80 1.46 34.92
N PRO A 174 -15.68 1.14 36.23
CA PRO A 174 -16.81 0.64 37.00
C PRO A 174 -17.95 1.65 36.92
N GLN A 175 -19.11 1.18 36.46
CA GLN A 175 -20.35 1.94 36.51
C GLN A 175 -20.70 2.07 38.00
N GLY A 176 -20.49 3.26 38.56
CA GLY A 176 -20.90 3.61 39.92
C GLY A 176 -22.42 3.72 40.04
#